data_AF-A0A9D2PNR3-F1
#
_entry.id   AF-A0A9D2PNR3-F1
#
_cell.length_a   1.000
_cell.length_b   1.000
_cell.length_c   1.000
_cell.angle_alpha   90.00
_cell.angle_beta   90.00
_cell.angle_gamma   90.00
#
_symmetry.space_group_name_H-M   'P 1'
#
loop_
_entity.id
_entity.type
_entity.pdbx_description
1 polymer ?
#
loop_
_entity_poly.entity_id
_entity_poly.type
_entity_poly.pdbx_seq_one_letter_code
_entity_poly.pdbx_strand_id
1 'polypeptide(L)'
;MDELLRIDPEFESKIPPLTEEEYQLLEENILQDGVVLNPLIVWNGCIVDGHNRFRIIQAHPEIKYTVFEKEFPDRYAAIAWICCNQLGRRNLTPQQKKYLIGQRYEAEKLANCFRGNQYALADKSASGQNDPKQKSERTSECIAREINTSESYVRRAERYAKGVDAA
;
A
#
# COMPACT_ATOMS: atom_id res chain seq x y z
N MET A 1 7.31 15.25 22.27
CA MET A 1 7.79 15.97 21.07
C MET A 1 6.72 15.69 20.05
N ASP A 2 5.81 16.62 19.81
CA ASP A 2 4.77 16.42 18.78
C ASP A 2 5.50 16.40 17.44
N GLU A 3 5.83 15.20 16.97
CA GLU A 3 6.28 15.02 15.60
C GLU A 3 5.18 15.54 14.70
N LEU A 4 5.57 16.49 13.85
CA LEU A 4 4.65 17.17 12.94
C LEU A 4 4.25 16.17 11.86
N LEU A 5 3.22 15.36 12.15
CA LEU A 5 2.72 14.33 11.26
C LEU A 5 2.18 14.97 9.98
N ARG A 6 2.61 14.45 8.83
CA ARG A 6 2.24 14.97 7.50
C ARG A 6 1.45 13.94 6.72
N ILE A 7 0.45 14.42 6.00
CA ILE A 7 -0.22 13.62 4.98
C ILE A 7 0.61 13.68 3.71
N ASP A 8 0.94 12.52 3.16
CA ASP A 8 1.58 12.42 1.87
C ASP A 8 0.50 12.23 0.78
N PRO A 9 0.37 13.16 -0.19
CA PRO A 9 -0.65 13.06 -1.23
C PRO A 9 -0.57 11.77 -2.05
N GLU A 10 0.62 11.20 -2.23
CA GLU A 10 0.77 9.96 -2.98
C GLU A 10 0.19 8.78 -2.19
N PHE A 11 0.45 8.70 -0.88
CA PHE A 11 -0.10 7.64 -0.02
C PHE A 11 -1.61 7.76 0.12
N GLU A 12 -2.09 8.99 0.27
CA GLU A 12 -3.51 9.26 0.32
C GLU A 12 -4.22 8.81 -0.96
N SER A 13 -3.67 9.15 -2.13
CA SER A 13 -4.29 8.82 -3.43
C SER A 13 -4.51 7.32 -3.66
N LYS A 14 -3.76 6.45 -2.97
CA LYS A 14 -3.88 4.98 -3.09
C LYS A 14 -5.01 4.40 -2.24
N ILE A 15 -5.57 5.19 -1.33
CA ILE A 15 -6.73 4.79 -0.53
C ILE A 15 -7.97 5.34 -1.21
N PRO A 16 -8.98 4.50 -1.54
CA PRO A 16 -10.25 5.00 -2.05
C PRO A 16 -10.83 6.05 -1.08
N PRO A 17 -11.24 7.24 -1.57
CA PRO A 17 -11.83 8.25 -0.71
C PRO A 17 -13.13 7.70 -0.11
N LEU A 18 -13.38 8.06 1.15
CA LEU A 18 -14.68 7.82 1.78
C LEU A 18 -15.70 8.79 1.17
N THR A 19 -16.96 8.37 1.08
CA THR A 19 -18.04 9.33 0.84
C THR A 19 -18.19 10.27 2.04
N GLU A 20 -18.85 11.41 1.84
CA GLU A 20 -19.11 12.36 2.92
C GLU A 20 -19.88 11.69 4.07
N GLU A 21 -20.86 10.85 3.74
CA GLU A 21 -21.65 10.11 4.74
C GLU A 21 -20.79 9.10 5.52
N GLU A 22 -19.88 8.39 4.84
CA GLU A 22 -18.95 7.47 5.49
C GLU A 22 -17.95 8.22 6.39
N TYR A 23 -17.52 9.41 5.98
CA TYR A 23 -16.64 10.26 6.78
C TYR A 23 -17.34 10.78 8.03
N GLN A 24 -18.57 11.30 7.90
CA GLN A 24 -19.37 11.77 9.04
C GLN A 24 -19.64 10.65 10.04
N LEU A 25 -20.00 9.46 9.56
CA LEU A 25 -20.19 8.30 10.44
C LEU A 25 -18.89 7.93 11.17
N LEU A 26 -17.74 8.01 10.50
CA LEU A 26 -16.43 7.79 11.14
C LEU A 26 -16.15 8.84 12.22
N GLU A 27 -16.44 10.12 11.93
CA GLU A 27 -16.30 11.22 12.88
C GLU A 27 -17.18 11.04 14.11
N GLU A 28 -18.47 10.76 13.93
CA GLU A 28 -19.41 10.50 15.04
C GLU A 28 -18.94 9.34 15.93
N ASN A 29 -18.49 8.23 15.32
CA ASN A 29 -17.97 7.09 16.08
C ASN A 29 -16.75 7.46 16.92
N ILE A 30 -15.81 8.22 16.35
CA ILE A 30 -14.60 8.64 17.07
C ILE A 30 -14.94 9.64 18.18
N LEU A 31 -15.86 10.57 17.93
CA LEU A 31 -16.31 11.54 18.93
C LEU A 31 -17.06 10.87 20.09
N GLN A 32 -17.89 9.87 19.80
CA GLN A 32 -18.62 9.10 20.81
C GLN A 32 -17.66 8.32 21.72
N ASP A 33 -16.63 7.70 21.16
CA ASP A 33 -15.64 6.93 21.91
C ASP A 33 -14.61 7.84 22.62
N GLY A 34 -14.40 9.06 22.13
CA GLY A 34 -13.41 10.02 22.64
C GLY A 34 -11.96 9.59 22.45
N VAL A 35 -11.72 8.50 21.71
CA VAL A 35 -10.41 7.94 21.43
C VAL A 35 -10.41 7.26 20.06
N VAL A 36 -9.33 7.42 19.31
CA VAL A 36 -9.11 6.66 18.10
C VAL A 36 -8.63 5.25 18.45
N LEU A 37 -9.50 4.26 18.23
CA LEU A 37 -9.22 2.84 18.55
C LEU A 37 -8.11 2.22 17.69
N ASN A 38 -8.07 2.58 16.40
CA ASN A 38 -7.08 2.05 15.46
C ASN A 38 -5.91 3.04 15.32
N PRO A 39 -4.66 2.63 15.62
CA PRO A 39 -3.53 3.55 15.58
C PRO A 39 -3.33 4.19 14.19
N LEU A 40 -2.76 5.39 14.18
CA LEU A 40 -2.23 6.00 12.97
C LEU A 40 -0.91 5.31 12.62
N ILE A 41 -0.79 4.81 11.39
CA ILE A 41 0.45 4.17 10.94
C ILE A 41 1.31 5.23 10.28
N VAL A 42 2.55 5.40 10.75
CA VAL A 42 3.46 6.44 10.28
C VAL A 42 4.80 5.87 9.83
N TRP A 43 5.48 6.60 8.95
CA TRP A 43 6.83 6.30 8.48
C TRP A 43 7.58 7.61 8.26
N ASN A 44 8.68 7.83 8.98
CA ASN A 44 9.50 9.06 8.90
C ASN A 44 8.66 10.35 9.06
N GLY A 45 7.69 10.35 9.97
CA GLY A 45 6.77 11.47 10.19
C GLY A 45 5.67 11.64 9.12
N CYS A 46 5.60 10.78 8.10
CA CYS A 46 4.51 10.74 7.13
C CYS A 46 3.46 9.70 7.53
N ILE A 47 2.18 10.03 7.40
CA ILE A 47 1.07 9.11 7.63
C ILE A 47 0.95 8.16 6.45
N VAL A 48 0.94 6.87 6.74
CA VAL A 48 0.83 5.77 5.77
C VAL A 48 -0.60 5.22 5.76
N ASP A 49 -1.24 5.08 6.93
CA ASP A 49 -2.65 4.73 7.06
C ASP A 49 -3.33 5.54 8.18
N GLY A 50 -4.61 5.86 7.98
CA GLY A 50 -5.40 6.64 8.93
C GLY A 50 -5.57 8.11 8.58
N HIS A 51 -5.36 8.52 7.33
CA HIS A 51 -5.54 9.91 6.85
C HIS A 51 -6.85 10.56 7.32
N ASN A 52 -7.99 9.87 7.16
CA ASN A 52 -9.29 10.41 7.58
C ASN A 52 -9.39 10.56 9.11
N ARG A 53 -8.86 9.59 9.87
CA ARG A 53 -8.82 9.67 11.34
C ARG A 53 -7.96 10.85 11.79
N PHE A 54 -6.84 11.08 11.10
CA PHE A 54 -5.97 12.22 11.39
C PHE A 54 -6.64 13.56 11.09
N ARG A 55 -7.42 13.68 10.00
CA ARG A 55 -8.23 14.88 9.72
C ARG A 55 -9.22 15.18 10.84
N ILE A 56 -9.88 14.14 11.36
CA ILE A 56 -10.83 14.28 12.47
C ILE A 56 -10.09 14.73 13.74
N ILE A 57 -8.93 14.14 14.07
CA ILE A 57 -8.11 14.58 15.21
C ILE A 57 -7.65 16.04 15.06
N GLN A 58 -7.33 16.49 13.85
CA GLN A 58 -6.97 17.90 13.60
C GLN A 58 -8.13 18.86 13.89
N ALA A 59 -9.36 18.45 13.64
CA ALA A 59 -10.55 19.23 13.98
C ALA A 59 -10.90 19.16 15.49
N HIS A 60 -10.56 18.04 16.15
CA HIS A 60 -10.90 17.74 17.54
C HIS A 60 -9.65 17.35 18.35
N PRO A 61 -8.85 18.33 18.81
CA PRO A 61 -7.57 18.09 19.48
C PRO A 61 -7.68 17.40 20.86
N GLU A 62 -8.87 17.33 21.43
CA GLU A 62 -9.17 16.62 22.68
C GLU A 62 -9.14 15.09 22.52
N ILE A 63 -9.25 14.58 21.29
CA ILE A 63 -9.34 13.16 21.01
C ILE A 63 -7.97 12.50 21.19
N LYS A 64 -7.93 11.47 22.04
CA LYS A 64 -6.71 10.69 22.25
C LYS A 64 -6.47 9.77 21.07
N TYR A 65 -5.21 9.62 20.67
CA TYR A 65 -4.83 8.72 19.59
C TYR A 65 -3.49 8.06 19.89
N THR A 66 -3.25 6.96 19.20
CA THR A 66 -1.97 6.23 19.24
C THR A 66 -1.34 6.26 17.87
N VAL A 67 -0.02 6.36 17.84
CA VAL A 67 0.79 6.32 16.63
C VAL A 67 1.63 5.06 16.66
N PHE A 68 1.64 4.34 15.55
CA PHE A 68 2.50 3.19 15.35
C PHE A 68 3.48 3.49 14.21
N GLU A 69 4.75 3.62 14.56
CA GLU A 69 5.80 3.80 13.59
C GLU A 69 6.13 2.46 12.92
N LYS A 70 6.11 2.47 11.59
CA LYS A 70 6.43 1.32 10.77
C LYS A 70 7.58 1.67 9.84
N GLU A 71 8.67 0.94 9.97
CA GLU A 71 9.79 1.08 9.06
C GLU A 71 9.46 0.47 7.69
N PHE A 72 9.65 1.29 6.66
CA PHE A 72 9.71 0.85 5.28
C PHE A 72 11.09 1.14 4.70
N PRO A 73 11.64 0.22 3.90
CA PRO A 73 12.96 0.39 3.31
C PRO A 73 12.97 1.43 2.18
N ASP A 74 11.85 1.65 1.52
CA ASP A 74 11.67 2.65 0.48
C ASP A 74 10.18 3.03 0.38
N ARG A 75 9.91 4.11 -0.36
CA ARG A 75 8.57 4.65 -0.55
C ARG A 75 7.64 3.68 -1.29
N TYR A 76 8.16 2.90 -2.22
CA TYR A 76 7.38 1.93 -2.98
C TYR A 76 6.96 0.74 -2.10
N ALA A 77 7.80 0.34 -1.15
CA ALA A 77 7.45 -0.65 -0.15
C ALA A 77 6.32 -0.16 0.77
N ALA A 78 6.30 1.13 1.12
CA ALA A 78 5.17 1.75 1.84
C ALA A 78 3.88 1.69 1.01
N ILE A 79 3.94 2.05 -0.29
CA ILE A 79 2.78 1.98 -1.20
C ILE A 79 2.26 0.55 -1.36
N ALA A 80 3.15 -0.42 -1.57
CA ALA A 80 2.80 -1.83 -1.67
C ALA A 80 2.08 -2.32 -0.39
N TRP A 81 2.57 -1.87 0.77
CA TRP A 81 1.93 -2.16 2.06
C TRP A 81 0.55 -1.51 2.20
N ILE A 82 0.39 -0.24 1.80
CA ILE A 82 -0.92 0.44 1.78
C ILE A 82 -1.91 -0.37 0.94
N CYS A 83 -1.54 -0.71 -0.30
CA CYS A 83 -2.40 -1.48 -1.18
C CYS A 83 -2.74 -2.86 -0.59
N CYS A 84 -1.78 -3.55 0.03
CA CYS A 84 -2.02 -4.83 0.69
C CYS A 84 -2.99 -4.70 1.86
N ASN A 85 -2.83 -3.68 2.71
CA ASN A 85 -3.71 -3.42 3.85
C ASN A 85 -5.14 -3.13 3.38
N GLN A 86 -5.30 -2.33 2.32
CA GLN A 86 -6.61 -2.05 1.71
C GLN A 86 -7.24 -3.31 1.14
N LEU A 87 -6.49 -4.17 0.46
CA LEU A 87 -6.98 -5.43 -0.12
C LEU A 87 -7.51 -6.42 0.93
N GLY A 88 -7.12 -6.28 2.20
CA GLY A 88 -7.68 -7.03 3.32
C GLY A 88 -9.09 -6.59 3.73
N ARG A 89 -9.58 -5.43 3.26
CA ARG A 89 -10.93 -4.94 3.56
C ARG A 89 -11.98 -5.73 2.77
N ARG A 90 -13.05 -6.12 3.45
CA ARG A 90 -14.13 -6.96 2.88
C ARG A 90 -15.09 -6.20 1.96
N ASN A 91 -15.11 -4.86 2.03
CA ASN A 91 -16.09 -4.01 1.34
C ASN A 91 -15.57 -3.38 0.03
N LEU A 92 -14.53 -3.94 -0.58
CA LEU A 92 -14.00 -3.42 -1.84
C LEU A 92 -14.80 -3.90 -3.05
N THR A 93 -15.14 -2.99 -3.95
CA THR A 93 -15.69 -3.36 -5.26
C THR A 93 -14.66 -4.13 -6.09
N PRO A 94 -15.08 -4.99 -7.03
CA PRO A 94 -14.16 -5.70 -7.92
C PRO A 94 -13.21 -4.77 -8.68
N GLN A 95 -13.69 -3.57 -9.07
CA GLN A 95 -12.91 -2.54 -9.75
C GLN A 95 -11.83 -1.95 -8.85
N GLN A 96 -12.18 -1.55 -7.61
CA GLN A 96 -11.21 -1.07 -6.63
C GLN A 96 -10.17 -2.14 -6.29
N LYS A 97 -10.61 -3.39 -6.10
CA LYS A 97 -9.71 -4.52 -5.86
C LYS A 97 -8.72 -4.68 -7.01
N LYS A 98 -9.20 -4.62 -8.26
CA LYS A 98 -8.34 -4.70 -9.45
C LYS A 98 -7.37 -3.52 -9.53
N TYR A 99 -7.82 -2.31 -9.24
CA TYR A 99 -6.95 -1.13 -9.21
C TYR A 99 -5.81 -1.28 -8.20
N LEU A 100 -6.14 -1.65 -6.95
CA LEU A 100 -5.16 -1.84 -5.87
C LEU A 100 -4.16 -2.97 -6.17
N ILE A 101 -4.59 -4.05 -6.81
CA ILE A 101 -3.67 -5.13 -7.26
C ILE A 101 -2.68 -4.59 -8.29
N GLY A 102 -3.13 -3.76 -9.23
CA GLY A 102 -2.27 -3.14 -10.23
C GLY A 102 -1.23 -2.21 -9.61
N GLN A 103 -1.67 -1.33 -8.71
CA GLN A 103 -0.81 -0.40 -7.98
C GLN A 103 0.24 -1.14 -7.12
N ARG A 104 -0.18 -2.19 -6.40
CA ARG A 104 0.72 -3.04 -5.62
C ARG A 104 1.80 -3.67 -6.50
N TYR A 105 1.42 -4.24 -7.63
CA TYR A 105 2.37 -4.89 -8.54
C TYR A 105 3.38 -3.90 -9.13
N GLU A 106 2.94 -2.69 -9.49
CA GLU A 106 3.84 -1.64 -9.95
C GLU A 106 4.81 -1.19 -8.86
N ALA A 107 4.31 -0.94 -7.65
CA ALA A 107 5.13 -0.55 -6.51
C ALA A 107 6.17 -1.63 -6.16
N GLU A 108 5.78 -2.90 -6.08
CA GLU A 108 6.72 -4.00 -5.79
C GLU A 108 7.76 -4.18 -6.91
N LYS A 109 7.39 -3.97 -8.18
CA LYS A 109 8.36 -3.96 -9.29
C LYS A 109 9.40 -2.86 -9.11
N LEU A 110 8.96 -1.65 -8.77
CA LEU A 110 9.87 -0.52 -8.56
C LEU A 110 10.76 -0.78 -7.34
N ALA A 111 10.19 -1.19 -6.21
CA ALA A 111 10.93 -1.57 -5.01
C ALA A 111 12.00 -2.65 -5.30
N ASN A 112 11.65 -3.69 -6.07
CA ASN A 112 12.58 -4.74 -6.46
C ASN A 112 13.64 -4.27 -7.46
N CYS A 113 13.30 -3.40 -8.43
CA CYS A 113 14.28 -2.77 -9.31
C CYS A 113 15.30 -1.91 -8.55
N PHE A 114 14.87 -1.25 -7.46
CA PHE A 114 15.76 -0.48 -6.58
C PHE A 114 16.68 -1.38 -5.72
N ARG A 115 16.28 -2.62 -5.41
CA ARG A 115 17.13 -3.60 -4.68
C ARG A 115 18.00 -4.47 -5.58
N GLY A 116 17.61 -4.61 -6.83
CA GLY A 116 18.25 -5.50 -7.78
C GLY A 116 18.17 -4.86 -9.15
N ASN A 117 19.25 -4.19 -9.54
CA ASN A 117 19.47 -3.91 -10.94
C ASN A 117 19.62 -5.26 -11.65
N GLN A 118 18.55 -5.77 -12.27
CA GLN A 118 18.56 -6.99 -13.09
C GLN A 118 19.50 -6.88 -14.31
N TYR A 119 20.10 -5.69 -14.53
CA TYR A 119 21.14 -5.40 -15.51
C TYR A 119 22.52 -5.10 -14.90
N ALA A 120 22.71 -5.19 -13.57
CA ALA A 120 24.05 -5.12 -12.99
C ALA A 120 24.66 -6.52 -12.93
N LEU A 121 25.72 -6.68 -13.73
CA LEU A 121 26.67 -7.80 -13.77
C LEU A 121 26.14 -9.06 -14.46
N ALA A 122 26.18 -8.99 -15.79
CA ALA A 122 26.86 -10.03 -16.53
C ALA A 122 28.30 -10.15 -15.97
N ASP A 123 28.50 -11.00 -14.96
CA ASP A 123 29.81 -11.59 -14.75
C ASP A 123 29.73 -13.08 -14.45
N LYS A 124 30.72 -13.76 -15.01
CA LYS A 124 30.75 -15.18 -15.32
C LYS A 124 30.67 -16.03 -14.06
N SER A 125 29.61 -16.84 -13.96
CA SER A 125 29.71 -18.13 -13.28
C SER A 125 29.18 -19.20 -14.23
N ALA A 126 30.10 -20.04 -14.71
CA ALA A 126 29.78 -21.23 -15.47
C ALA A 126 28.99 -22.18 -14.56
N SER A 127 27.66 -22.11 -14.58
CA SER A 127 26.82 -23.12 -13.94
C SER A 127 26.76 -24.35 -14.84
N GLY A 128 27.27 -25.48 -14.35
CA GLY A 128 27.12 -26.78 -14.99
C GLY A 128 25.64 -27.09 -15.29
N GLN A 129 25.41 -27.83 -16.37
CA GLN A 129 24.11 -27.98 -17.03
C GLN A 129 23.00 -28.69 -16.24
N ASN A 130 23.18 -29.00 -14.94
CA ASN A 130 22.26 -29.88 -14.19
C ASN A 130 21.77 -29.35 -12.84
N ASP A 131 21.99 -28.08 -12.49
CA ASP A 131 21.29 -27.50 -11.33
C ASP A 131 19.95 -26.90 -11.76
N PRO A 132 18.82 -27.26 -11.11
CA PRO A 132 17.57 -26.56 -11.33
C PRO A 132 17.78 -25.12 -10.86
N LYS A 133 17.91 -24.18 -11.80
CA LYS A 133 17.87 -22.74 -11.51
C LYS A 133 16.68 -22.50 -10.59
N GLN A 134 16.93 -22.11 -9.34
CA GLN A 134 15.90 -21.52 -8.49
C GLN A 134 15.36 -20.32 -9.28
N LYS A 135 14.23 -20.51 -9.97
CA LYS A 135 13.52 -19.39 -10.57
C LYS A 135 13.12 -18.52 -9.39
N SER A 136 13.76 -17.38 -9.24
CA SER A 136 13.25 -16.31 -8.39
C SER A 136 11.77 -16.12 -8.76
N GLU A 137 10.87 -16.41 -7.82
CA GLU A 137 9.43 -16.28 -8.03
C GLU A 137 9.16 -14.85 -8.52
N ARG A 138 8.45 -14.71 -9.63
CA ARG A 138 8.18 -13.38 -10.19
C ARG A 138 7.25 -12.65 -9.23
N THR A 139 7.42 -11.33 -9.10
CA THR A 139 6.53 -10.48 -8.29
C THR A 139 5.04 -10.72 -8.62
N SER A 140 4.71 -10.92 -9.91
CA SER A 140 3.34 -11.23 -10.33
C SER A 140 2.82 -12.58 -9.86
N GLU A 141 3.71 -13.58 -9.68
CA GLU A 141 3.37 -14.91 -9.18
C GLU A 141 3.15 -14.86 -7.65
N CYS A 142 4.00 -14.15 -6.90
CA CYS A 142 3.84 -13.93 -5.46
C CYS A 142 2.49 -13.27 -5.14
N ILE A 143 2.19 -12.14 -5.79
CA ILE A 143 0.92 -11.41 -5.58
C ILE A 143 -0.28 -12.28 -5.98
N ALA A 144 -0.17 -13.02 -7.08
CA ALA A 144 -1.23 -13.92 -7.53
C ALA A 144 -1.53 -15.00 -6.49
N ARG A 145 -0.49 -15.61 -5.90
CA ARG A 145 -0.62 -16.63 -4.85
C ARG A 145 -1.27 -16.07 -3.59
N GLU A 146 -0.84 -14.91 -3.11
CA GLU A 146 -1.42 -14.30 -1.90
C GLU A 146 -2.90 -13.94 -2.06
N ILE A 147 -3.29 -13.47 -3.25
CA ILE A 147 -4.65 -12.99 -3.51
C ILE A 147 -5.54 -14.12 -4.07
N ASN A 148 -5.00 -15.34 -4.20
CA ASN A 148 -5.65 -16.49 -4.81
C ASN A 148 -6.20 -16.17 -6.22
N THR A 149 -5.37 -15.60 -7.07
CA THR A 149 -5.68 -15.23 -8.46
C THR A 149 -4.61 -15.72 -9.43
N SER A 150 -4.73 -15.39 -10.72
CA SER A 150 -3.76 -15.76 -11.75
C SER A 150 -2.73 -14.66 -12.02
N GLU A 151 -1.51 -15.04 -12.38
CA GLU A 151 -0.45 -14.11 -12.81
C GLU A 151 -0.93 -13.19 -13.95
N SER A 152 -1.69 -13.75 -14.90
CA SER A 152 -2.26 -13.00 -16.03
C SER A 152 -3.32 -11.98 -15.58
N TYR A 153 -4.04 -12.24 -14.49
CA TYR A 153 -4.93 -11.25 -13.88
C TYR A 153 -4.14 -10.08 -13.29
N VAL A 154 -3.05 -10.35 -12.55
CA VAL A 154 -2.18 -9.31 -11.95
C VAL A 154 -1.60 -8.39 -13.03
N ARG A 155 -1.10 -8.94 -14.14
CA ARG A 155 -0.59 -8.12 -15.26
C ARG A 155 -1.68 -7.28 -15.95
N ARG A 156 -2.91 -7.80 -16.05
CA ARG A 156 -4.04 -7.02 -16.57
C ARG A 156 -4.50 -5.94 -15.59
N ALA A 157 -4.35 -6.17 -14.29
CA ALA A 157 -4.62 -5.19 -13.25
C ALA A 157 -3.66 -3.99 -13.33
N GLU A 158 -2.37 -4.21 -13.61
CA GLU A 158 -1.40 -3.12 -13.87
C GLU A 158 -1.86 -2.19 -14.99
N ARG A 159 -2.24 -2.77 -16.15
CA ARG A 159 -2.71 -1.98 -17.31
C ARG A 159 -3.99 -1.22 -16.99
N TYR A 160 -4.87 -1.82 -16.20
CA TYR A 160 -6.10 -1.17 -15.76
C TYR A 160 -5.80 0.02 -14.84
N ALA A 161 -4.92 -0.15 -13.84
CA ALA A 161 -4.52 0.93 -12.95
C ALA A 161 -3.88 2.10 -13.71
N LYS A 162 -2.98 1.82 -14.65
CA LYS A 162 -2.37 2.83 -15.53
C LYS A 162 -3.39 3.58 -16.39
N GLY A 163 -4.42 2.88 -16.87
CA GLY A 163 -5.50 3.52 -17.62
C GLY A 163 -6.39 4.41 -16.76
N VAL A 164 -6.60 4.04 -15.48
CA VAL A 164 -7.36 4.86 -14.51
C VAL A 164 -6.57 6.10 -14.10
N ASP A 165 -5.26 5.97 -13.87
CA ASP A 165 -4.40 7.10 -13.50
C ASP A 165 -4.16 8.10 -14.65
N ALA A 166 -4.37 7.68 -15.90
CA ALA A 166 -4.17 8.50 -17.10
C ALA A 166 -5.45 9.23 -17.58
N ALA A 167 -6.59 8.99 -16.93
CA ALA A 167 -7.90 9.56 -17.26
C ALA A 167 -8.18 10.80 -16.40
#